data_AF-A0A401FXW5-F1
#
_entry.id   AF-A0A401FXW5-F1
#
_cell.length_a   1.000
_cell.length_b   1.000
_cell.length_c   1.000
_cell.angle_alpha   90.00
_cell.angle_beta   90.00
_cell.angle_gamma   90.00
#
_symmetry.space_group_name_H-M   'P 1'
#
loop_
_entity.id
_entity.type
_entity.pdbx_description
1 polymer ?
#
loop_
_entity_poly.entity_id
_entity_poly.type
_entity_poly.pdbx_seq_one_letter_code
_entity_poly.pdbx_strand_id
1 'polypeptide(L)'
;MIEKPWIAGPKELLVHGLQHLDLNSDFDNRIAMISIDNSVELMIKTYLGLPKRISKIEGITRKKFEEMTSNFPNLLDGLEEFGNGKLNGIDLGDIEWFHRVRNQLYHDGNGITVEKKKVEAYAEIAKILFENLFELRIEETGNEVLHYSLVGEFIKLWADLERQAIHKDEKPRSPIYMLREMLKDGTFSKKQAEKFDNIRQFRNNLVHGMSSPSESELKIFVKELKDITDELKKND
;
A
#
# COMPACT_ATOMS: atom_id res chain seq x y z
N MET A 1 9.16 14.48 -18.60
CA MET A 1 9.18 13.06 -19.04
C MET A 1 7.89 12.82 -19.83
N ILE A 2 7.91 12.16 -21.00
CA ILE A 2 6.66 11.82 -21.70
C ILE A 2 6.01 10.68 -20.93
N GLU A 3 4.81 10.91 -20.40
CA GLU A 3 4.04 9.90 -19.69
C GLU A 3 3.72 8.73 -20.64
N LYS A 4 4.00 7.51 -20.20
CA LYS A 4 3.74 6.31 -21.01
C LYS A 4 2.21 6.13 -21.13
N PRO A 5 1.65 5.91 -22.33
CA PRO A 5 0.20 5.90 -22.55
C PRO A 5 -0.59 4.92 -21.68
N TRP A 6 0.00 3.78 -21.32
CA TRP A 6 -0.66 2.75 -20.51
C TRP A 6 -0.79 3.13 -19.03
N ILE A 7 -0.06 4.15 -18.56
CA ILE A 7 -0.08 4.61 -17.18
C ILE A 7 -1.25 5.58 -16.94
N ALA A 8 -1.72 6.25 -17.99
CA ALA A 8 -2.72 7.31 -17.91
C ALA A 8 -4.02 6.85 -17.21
N GLY A 9 -4.56 5.69 -17.59
CA GLY A 9 -5.81 5.17 -17.01
C GLY A 9 -5.73 4.89 -15.50
N PRO A 10 -4.81 4.03 -15.03
CA PRO A 10 -4.63 3.82 -13.59
C PRO A 10 -4.34 5.13 -12.83
N LYS A 11 -3.49 6.00 -13.37
CA LYS A 11 -3.14 7.27 -12.75
C LYS A 11 -4.36 8.19 -12.61
N GLU A 12 -5.15 8.35 -13.67
CA GLU A 12 -6.35 9.19 -13.69
C GLU A 12 -7.32 8.75 -12.58
N LEU A 13 -7.60 7.45 -12.46
CA LEU A 13 -8.47 6.93 -11.41
C LEU A 13 -7.92 7.18 -10.00
N LEU A 14 -6.60 7.02 -9.80
CA LEU A 14 -6.00 7.29 -8.50
C LEU A 14 -6.09 8.78 -8.16
N VAL A 15 -5.73 9.67 -9.09
CA VAL A 15 -5.81 11.12 -8.91
C VAL A 15 -7.25 11.56 -8.61
N HIS A 16 -8.24 11.07 -9.34
CA HIS A 16 -9.65 11.37 -9.03
C HIS A 16 -10.07 10.86 -7.65
N GLY A 17 -9.58 9.67 -7.25
CA GLY A 17 -9.81 9.16 -5.90
C GLY A 17 -9.24 10.07 -4.81
N LEU A 18 -8.03 10.59 -5.01
CA LEU A 18 -7.37 11.54 -4.11
C LEU A 18 -8.14 12.87 -4.04
N GLN A 19 -8.59 13.41 -5.17
CA GLN A 19 -9.37 14.65 -5.22
C GLN A 19 -10.70 14.55 -4.45
N HIS A 20 -11.38 13.39 -4.49
CA HIS A 20 -12.56 13.17 -3.67
C HIS A 20 -12.21 13.12 -2.18
N LEU A 21 -11.10 12.47 -1.81
CA LEU A 21 -10.68 12.38 -0.41
C LEU A 21 -10.49 13.78 0.25
N ASP A 22 -10.13 14.79 -0.55
CA ASP A 22 -9.98 16.17 -0.10
C ASP A 22 -11.30 16.89 0.20
N LEU A 23 -12.41 16.47 -0.40
CA LEU A 23 -13.73 17.08 -0.21
C LEU A 23 -14.36 16.76 1.16
N ASN A 24 -13.74 15.86 1.93
CA ASN A 24 -13.99 15.59 3.35
C ASN A 24 -15.48 15.33 3.70
N SER A 25 -16.21 14.66 2.81
CA SER A 25 -17.59 14.23 3.04
C SER A 25 -17.69 12.70 3.03
N ASP A 26 -18.72 12.17 3.68
CA ASP A 26 -18.99 10.73 3.69
C ASP A 26 -19.28 10.18 2.28
N PHE A 27 -19.90 10.98 1.42
CA PHE A 27 -20.11 10.61 0.03
C PHE A 27 -18.76 10.53 -0.69
N ASP A 28 -17.93 11.55 -0.52
CA ASP A 28 -16.64 11.61 -1.20
C ASP A 28 -15.65 10.57 -0.70
N ASN A 29 -15.65 10.23 0.59
CA ASN A 29 -14.86 9.10 1.13
C ASN A 29 -15.22 7.77 0.45
N ARG A 30 -16.52 7.56 0.16
CA ARG A 30 -16.98 6.38 -0.57
C ARG A 30 -16.51 6.39 -2.02
N ILE A 31 -16.67 7.52 -2.71
CA ILE A 31 -16.21 7.66 -4.10
C ILE A 31 -14.70 7.51 -4.20
N ALA A 32 -13.95 8.11 -3.28
CA ALA A 32 -12.50 7.96 -3.17
C ALA A 32 -12.11 6.48 -2.99
N MET A 33 -12.70 5.76 -2.03
CA MET A 33 -12.42 4.33 -1.80
C MET A 33 -12.67 3.50 -3.07
N ILE A 34 -13.78 3.73 -3.76
CA ILE A 34 -14.13 3.03 -4.99
C ILE A 34 -13.12 3.32 -6.11
N SER A 35 -12.80 4.60 -6.32
CA SER A 35 -11.87 5.04 -7.37
C SER A 35 -10.46 4.53 -7.12
N ILE A 36 -10.00 4.53 -5.87
CA ILE A 36 -8.69 3.99 -5.47
C ILE A 36 -8.65 2.47 -5.72
N ASP A 37 -9.67 1.71 -5.31
CA ASP A 37 -9.70 0.25 -5.53
C ASP A 37 -9.70 -0.11 -7.02
N ASN A 38 -10.52 0.58 -7.81
CA ASN A 38 -10.57 0.41 -9.26
C ASN A 38 -9.22 0.76 -9.90
N SER A 39 -8.56 1.80 -9.39
CA SER A 39 -7.21 2.14 -9.83
C SER A 39 -6.24 1.00 -9.53
N VAL A 40 -6.20 0.49 -8.30
CA VAL A 40 -5.34 -0.65 -7.91
C VAL A 40 -5.56 -1.86 -8.83
N GLU A 41 -6.81 -2.26 -9.05
CA GLU A 41 -7.12 -3.37 -9.96
C GLU A 41 -6.58 -3.10 -11.39
N LEU A 42 -6.80 -1.89 -11.90
CA LEU A 42 -6.34 -1.50 -13.23
C LEU A 42 -4.80 -1.40 -13.31
N MET A 43 -4.12 -0.93 -12.26
CA MET A 43 -2.66 -0.89 -12.20
C MET A 43 -2.06 -2.29 -12.36
N ILE A 44 -2.60 -3.26 -11.61
CA ILE A 44 -2.11 -4.64 -11.61
C ILE A 44 -2.37 -5.29 -12.97
N LYS A 45 -3.60 -5.15 -13.50
CA LYS A 45 -3.96 -5.63 -14.84
C LYS A 45 -3.06 -5.04 -15.92
N THR A 46 -2.80 -3.73 -15.84
CA THR A 46 -1.94 -3.02 -16.77
C THR A 46 -0.52 -3.58 -16.71
N TYR A 47 0.07 -3.66 -15.52
CA TYR A 47 1.44 -4.14 -15.34
C TYR A 47 1.64 -5.58 -15.85
N LEU A 48 0.76 -6.51 -15.46
CA LEU A 48 0.82 -7.91 -15.90
C LEU A 48 0.53 -8.07 -17.40
N GLY A 49 -0.26 -7.17 -17.99
CA GLY A 49 -0.60 -7.14 -19.41
C GLY A 49 0.45 -6.47 -20.30
N LEU A 50 1.47 -5.84 -19.72
CA LEU A 50 2.52 -5.18 -20.50
C LEU A 50 3.32 -6.20 -21.32
N PRO A 51 3.66 -5.87 -22.58
CA PRO A 51 4.54 -6.70 -23.39
C PRO A 51 5.87 -7.02 -22.67
N LYS A 52 6.39 -8.24 -22.85
CA LYS A 52 7.67 -8.71 -22.28
C LYS A 52 8.82 -7.71 -22.45
N ARG A 53 8.89 -7.00 -23.59
CA ARG A 53 9.91 -5.97 -23.87
C ARG A 53 9.85 -4.75 -22.94
N ILE A 54 8.73 -4.54 -22.24
CA ILE A 54 8.52 -3.44 -21.29
C ILE A 54 8.61 -3.97 -19.85
N SER A 55 7.80 -4.98 -19.49
CA SER A 55 7.72 -5.49 -18.12
C SER A 55 8.83 -6.47 -17.74
N LYS A 56 9.51 -7.05 -18.73
CA LYS A 56 10.48 -8.15 -18.58
C LYS A 56 9.89 -9.44 -17.98
N ILE A 57 8.57 -9.50 -17.84
CA ILE A 57 7.87 -10.68 -17.34
C ILE A 57 7.87 -11.77 -18.41
N GLU A 58 8.23 -12.99 -18.01
CA GLU A 58 8.16 -14.18 -18.85
C GLU A 58 7.05 -15.12 -18.39
N GLY A 59 6.56 -16.01 -19.27
CA GLY A 59 5.62 -17.06 -18.89
C GLY A 59 4.14 -16.68 -18.82
N ILE A 60 3.79 -15.39 -18.94
CA ILE A 60 2.38 -14.99 -19.07
C ILE A 60 1.90 -15.23 -20.50
N THR A 61 1.16 -16.33 -20.70
CA THR A 61 0.39 -16.56 -21.93
C THR A 61 -0.91 -15.76 -21.89
N ARG A 62 -1.55 -15.54 -23.05
CA ARG A 62 -2.87 -14.90 -23.12
C ARG A 62 -3.90 -15.63 -22.24
N LYS A 63 -3.93 -16.96 -22.30
CA LYS A 63 -4.83 -17.78 -21.49
C LYS A 63 -4.56 -17.58 -20.00
N LYS A 64 -3.29 -17.60 -19.58
CA LYS A 64 -2.91 -17.38 -18.18
C LYS A 64 -3.29 -15.97 -17.71
N PHE A 65 -3.13 -14.96 -18.56
CA PHE A 65 -3.57 -13.60 -18.26
C PHE A 65 -5.09 -13.50 -18.05
N GLU A 66 -5.88 -14.11 -18.93
CA GLU A 66 -7.35 -14.17 -18.79
C GLU A 66 -7.76 -14.89 -17.49
N GLU A 67 -7.08 -15.98 -17.13
CA GLU A 67 -7.30 -16.72 -15.86
C GLU A 67 -6.98 -15.87 -14.62
N MET A 68 -5.81 -15.21 -14.60
CA MET A 68 -5.40 -14.34 -13.49
C MET A 68 -6.31 -13.12 -13.33
N THR A 69 -6.82 -12.57 -14.43
CA THR A 69 -7.66 -11.36 -14.40
C THR A 69 -9.16 -11.63 -14.22
N SER A 70 -9.55 -12.90 -14.05
CA SER A 70 -10.95 -13.32 -13.93
C SER A 70 -11.63 -12.86 -12.64
N ASN A 71 -10.86 -12.70 -11.56
CA ASN A 71 -11.33 -12.17 -10.27
C ASN A 71 -10.15 -11.55 -9.51
N PHE A 72 -10.47 -10.78 -8.47
CA PHE A 72 -9.46 -10.02 -7.73
C PHE A 72 -8.47 -10.90 -6.95
N PRO A 73 -8.87 -11.97 -6.24
CA PRO A 73 -7.91 -12.90 -5.63
C PRO A 73 -6.89 -13.47 -6.63
N ASN A 74 -7.36 -14.00 -7.77
CA ASN A 74 -6.47 -14.51 -8.81
C ASN A 74 -5.53 -13.44 -9.39
N LEU A 75 -5.96 -12.18 -9.37
CA LEU A 75 -5.17 -11.05 -9.85
C LEU A 75 -4.01 -10.76 -8.88
N LEU A 76 -4.26 -10.86 -7.56
CA LEU A 76 -3.23 -10.74 -6.54
C LEU A 76 -2.25 -11.92 -6.59
N ASP A 77 -2.74 -13.14 -6.75
CA ASP A 77 -1.89 -14.33 -6.92
C ASP A 77 -0.97 -14.17 -8.15
N GLY A 78 -1.52 -13.67 -9.27
CA GLY A 78 -0.75 -13.38 -10.47
C GLY A 78 0.31 -12.28 -10.25
N LEU A 79 -0.01 -11.26 -9.47
CA LEU A 79 0.94 -10.21 -9.10
C LEU A 79 2.04 -10.74 -8.20
N GLU A 80 1.73 -11.59 -7.24
CA GLU A 80 2.72 -12.25 -6.40
C GLU A 80 3.65 -13.14 -7.24
N GLU A 81 3.10 -13.93 -8.18
CA GLU A 81 3.88 -14.83 -9.02
C GLU A 81 4.84 -14.08 -9.96
N PHE A 82 4.35 -13.05 -10.65
CA PHE A 82 5.08 -12.39 -11.74
C PHE A 82 5.65 -11.01 -11.41
N GLY A 83 5.20 -10.43 -10.30
CA GLY A 83 5.51 -9.06 -9.88
C GLY A 83 6.05 -8.97 -8.46
N ASN A 84 6.46 -10.08 -7.83
CA ASN A 84 6.97 -10.10 -6.46
C ASN A 84 8.00 -8.99 -6.16
N GLY A 85 8.94 -8.76 -7.07
CA GLY A 85 9.97 -7.72 -6.93
C GLY A 85 9.43 -6.28 -6.95
N LYS A 86 8.16 -6.09 -7.26
CA LYS A 86 7.43 -4.81 -7.21
C LYS A 86 6.55 -4.68 -5.95
N LEU A 87 6.55 -5.65 -5.05
CA LEU A 87 5.73 -5.61 -3.82
C LEU A 87 6.50 -5.10 -2.60
N ASN A 88 7.67 -4.48 -2.79
CA ASN A 88 8.46 -3.97 -1.67
C ASN A 88 7.69 -2.88 -0.90
N GLY A 89 7.45 -3.15 0.39
CA GLY A 89 6.67 -2.27 1.26
C GLY A 89 5.15 -2.36 1.06
N ILE A 90 4.66 -3.42 0.42
CA ILE A 90 3.24 -3.70 0.18
C ILE A 90 2.89 -5.07 0.75
N ASP A 91 1.84 -5.13 1.56
CA ASP A 91 1.21 -6.38 1.99
C ASP A 91 -0.06 -6.62 1.13
N LEU A 92 -0.07 -7.70 0.35
CA LEU A 92 -1.22 -8.06 -0.50
C LEU A 92 -2.49 -8.33 0.32
N GLY A 93 -2.35 -8.76 1.58
CA GLY A 93 -3.47 -8.96 2.48
C GLY A 93 -4.22 -7.66 2.82
N ASP A 94 -3.53 -6.52 2.82
CA ASP A 94 -4.18 -5.22 3.00
C ASP A 94 -4.99 -4.83 1.77
N ILE A 95 -4.42 -5.03 0.58
CA ILE A 95 -5.10 -4.76 -0.69
C ILE A 95 -6.37 -5.63 -0.78
N GLU A 96 -6.27 -6.92 -0.44
CA GLU A 96 -7.42 -7.81 -0.37
C GLU A 96 -8.47 -7.33 0.65
N TRP A 97 -8.03 -6.86 1.82
CA TRP A 97 -8.93 -6.33 2.84
C TRP A 97 -9.68 -5.08 2.34
N PHE A 98 -8.99 -4.11 1.74
CA PHE A 98 -9.62 -2.91 1.20
C PHE A 98 -10.57 -3.22 0.04
N HIS A 99 -10.23 -4.20 -0.81
CA HIS A 99 -11.13 -4.67 -1.85
C HIS A 99 -12.45 -5.23 -1.27
N ARG A 100 -12.38 -5.98 -0.16
CA ARG A 100 -13.58 -6.44 0.56
C ARG A 100 -14.39 -5.29 1.13
N VAL A 101 -13.73 -4.28 1.72
CA VAL A 101 -14.40 -3.05 2.21
C VAL A 101 -15.13 -2.35 1.08
N ARG A 102 -14.50 -2.19 -0.10
CA ARG A 102 -15.15 -1.64 -1.29
C ARG A 102 -16.38 -2.44 -1.69
N ASN A 103 -16.29 -3.77 -1.71
CA ASN A 103 -17.43 -4.61 -2.10
C ASN A 103 -18.63 -4.44 -1.15
N GLN A 104 -18.39 -4.27 0.14
CA GLN A 104 -19.47 -3.96 1.11
C GLN A 104 -20.15 -2.62 0.79
N LEU A 105 -19.37 -1.58 0.45
CA LEU A 105 -19.91 -0.26 0.09
C LEU A 105 -20.83 -0.30 -1.15
N TYR A 106 -20.63 -1.26 -2.06
CA TYR A 106 -21.47 -1.49 -3.25
C TYR A 106 -22.74 -2.28 -2.95
N HIS A 107 -22.67 -3.25 -2.05
CA HIS A 107 -23.74 -4.23 -1.87
C HIS A 107 -24.74 -3.88 -0.77
N ASP A 108 -24.37 -3.04 0.20
CA ASP A 108 -25.21 -2.85 1.37
C ASP A 108 -26.35 -1.84 1.18
N GLY A 109 -26.38 -1.01 0.13
CA GLY A 109 -27.53 -0.18 -0.30
C GLY A 109 -28.12 0.79 0.75
N ASN A 110 -27.58 0.79 1.95
CA ASN A 110 -28.09 1.37 3.19
C ASN A 110 -27.38 2.69 3.55
N GLY A 111 -26.56 3.21 2.63
CA GLY A 111 -25.87 4.48 2.82
C GLY A 111 -24.69 4.41 3.78
N ILE A 112 -24.19 3.23 4.16
CA ILE A 112 -22.97 3.10 4.96
C ILE A 112 -21.77 3.68 4.19
N THR A 113 -21.01 4.54 4.87
CA THR A 113 -19.76 5.13 4.36
C THR A 113 -18.54 4.51 5.04
N VAL A 114 -17.36 4.87 4.58
CA VAL A 114 -16.06 4.45 5.11
C VAL A 114 -15.38 5.62 5.83
N GLU A 115 -14.73 5.33 6.95
CA GLU A 115 -13.95 6.31 7.70
C GLU A 115 -12.81 6.87 6.84
N LYS A 116 -12.66 8.21 6.80
CA LYS A 116 -11.63 8.90 6.03
C LYS A 116 -10.23 8.30 6.22
N LYS A 117 -9.83 8.01 7.47
CA LYS A 117 -8.51 7.43 7.78
C LYS A 117 -8.23 6.09 7.07
N LYS A 118 -9.28 5.29 6.82
CA LYS A 118 -9.15 4.03 6.06
C LYS A 118 -8.89 4.32 4.58
N VAL A 119 -9.60 5.29 4.03
CA VAL A 119 -9.39 5.74 2.64
C VAL A 119 -7.99 6.33 2.48
N GLU A 120 -7.52 7.14 3.45
CA GLU A 120 -6.15 7.68 3.49
C GLU A 120 -5.08 6.58 3.54
N ALA A 121 -5.27 5.55 4.37
CA ALA A 121 -4.36 4.41 4.42
C ALA A 121 -4.31 3.67 3.07
N TYR A 122 -5.47 3.43 2.44
CA TYR A 122 -5.49 2.76 1.15
C TYR A 122 -4.89 3.61 0.04
N ALA A 123 -5.15 4.91 0.05
CA ALA A 123 -4.57 5.86 -0.89
C ALA A 123 -3.05 5.82 -0.85
N GLU A 124 -2.44 5.76 0.34
CA GLU A 124 -0.98 5.65 0.46
C GLU A 124 -0.47 4.31 -0.06
N ILE A 125 -1.13 3.20 0.26
CA ILE A 125 -0.81 1.86 -0.29
C ILE A 125 -0.89 1.87 -1.82
N ALA A 126 -1.93 2.48 -2.40
CA ALA A 126 -2.11 2.59 -3.85
C ALA A 126 -1.03 3.46 -4.50
N LYS A 127 -0.62 4.57 -3.88
CA LYS A 127 0.50 5.41 -4.34
C LYS A 127 1.83 4.64 -4.34
N ILE A 128 2.10 3.88 -3.29
CA ILE A 128 3.30 3.03 -3.18
C ILE A 128 3.27 1.94 -4.25
N LEU A 129 2.13 1.27 -4.46
CA LEU A 129 1.97 0.27 -5.51
C LEU A 129 2.20 0.87 -6.90
N PHE A 130 1.61 2.03 -7.18
CA PHE A 130 1.81 2.75 -8.44
C PHE A 130 3.29 3.07 -8.69
N GLU A 131 3.98 3.60 -7.68
CA GLU A 131 5.42 3.88 -7.74
C GLU A 131 6.22 2.61 -8.03
N ASN A 132 5.94 1.52 -7.32
CA ASN A 132 6.67 0.28 -7.52
C ASN A 132 6.45 -0.32 -8.93
N LEU A 133 5.20 -0.35 -9.40
CA LEU A 133 4.83 -0.96 -10.68
C LEU A 133 5.34 -0.16 -11.88
N PHE A 134 5.29 1.17 -11.81
CA PHE A 134 5.54 2.04 -12.96
C PHE A 134 6.80 2.89 -12.86
N GLU A 135 7.48 2.87 -11.70
CA GLU A 135 8.68 3.66 -11.42
C GLU A 135 8.43 5.17 -11.60
N LEU A 136 7.19 5.59 -11.31
CA LEU A 136 6.72 6.97 -11.37
C LEU A 136 5.99 7.32 -10.09
N ARG A 137 6.22 8.51 -9.57
CA ARG A 137 5.44 9.06 -8.47
C ARG A 137 4.26 9.83 -9.02
N ILE A 138 3.13 9.77 -8.32
CA ILE A 138 2.05 10.71 -8.56
C ILE A 138 2.50 12.05 -8.00
N GLU A 139 2.74 13.01 -8.89
CA GLU A 139 2.90 14.40 -8.53
C GLU A 139 1.50 14.96 -8.26
N GLU A 140 1.29 15.39 -7.02
CA GLU A 140 0.07 16.03 -6.53
C GLU A 140 -0.10 17.40 -7.23
N THR A 141 -0.80 17.42 -8.35
CA THR A 141 -0.94 18.63 -9.19
C THR A 141 -2.09 19.52 -8.72
N GLY A 142 -1.81 20.37 -7.74
CA GLY A 142 -2.44 21.69 -7.57
C GLY A 142 -3.64 21.78 -6.63
N ASN A 143 -3.55 22.70 -5.66
CA ASN A 143 -4.58 23.09 -4.67
C ASN A 143 -5.13 22.01 -3.74
N GLU A 144 -4.65 20.76 -3.83
CA GLU A 144 -4.76 19.76 -2.79
C GLU A 144 -4.11 20.35 -1.54
N VAL A 145 -4.92 20.78 -0.55
CA VAL A 145 -4.39 21.09 0.78
C VAL A 145 -3.94 19.74 1.31
N LEU A 146 -2.67 19.44 1.06
CA LEU A 146 -1.89 18.34 1.60
C LEU A 146 -2.32 18.10 3.05
N HIS A 147 -3.28 17.21 3.25
CA HIS A 147 -3.31 16.46 4.47
C HIS A 147 -2.18 15.47 4.30
N TYR A 148 -0.97 15.90 4.71
CA TYR A 148 -0.04 15.04 5.41
C TYR A 148 -0.83 14.41 6.56
N SER A 149 -1.62 13.39 6.25
CA SER A 149 -2.31 12.64 7.28
C SER A 149 -1.22 11.83 7.96
N LEU A 150 -1.20 11.88 9.28
CA LEU A 150 -0.26 11.07 10.04
C LEU A 150 -0.40 9.58 9.73
N VAL A 151 -1.57 9.17 9.21
CA VAL A 151 -1.82 7.84 8.66
C VAL A 151 -0.96 7.59 7.41
N GLY A 152 -1.03 8.47 6.40
CA GLY A 152 -0.20 8.34 5.19
C GLY A 152 1.29 8.41 5.51
N GLU A 153 1.69 9.32 6.40
CA GLU A 153 3.09 9.39 6.87
C GLU A 153 3.53 8.07 7.53
N PHE A 154 2.70 7.52 8.40
CA PHE A 154 2.98 6.25 9.07
C PHE A 154 3.09 5.09 8.08
N ILE A 155 2.15 4.95 7.15
CA ILE A 155 2.15 3.88 6.13
C ILE A 155 3.38 3.98 5.24
N LYS A 156 3.76 5.19 4.83
CA LYS A 156 4.96 5.43 4.04
C LYS A 156 6.24 5.06 4.79
N LEU A 157 6.38 5.48 6.04
CA LEU A 157 7.52 5.11 6.88
C LEU A 157 7.60 3.60 7.10
N TRP A 158 6.45 2.94 7.24
CA TRP A 158 6.39 1.48 7.39
C TRP A 158 6.87 0.78 6.11
N ALA A 159 6.38 1.21 4.95
CA ALA A 159 6.84 0.67 3.66
C ALA A 159 8.34 0.90 3.43
N ASP A 160 8.86 2.06 3.82
CA ASP A 160 10.29 2.38 3.74
C ASP A 160 11.15 1.52 4.68
N LEU A 161 10.65 1.19 5.86
CA LEU A 161 11.27 0.25 6.79
C LEU A 161 11.33 -1.16 6.20
N GLU A 162 10.22 -1.65 5.64
CA GLU A 162 10.16 -2.97 5.00
C GLU A 162 11.12 -3.06 3.81
N ARG A 163 11.20 -2.03 2.98
CA ARG A 163 12.14 -1.94 1.85
C ARG A 163 13.59 -2.07 2.31
N GLN A 164 13.97 -1.39 3.40
CA GLN A 164 15.33 -1.43 3.93
C GLN A 164 15.73 -2.83 4.43
N ALA A 165 14.78 -3.57 4.99
CA ALA A 165 15.06 -4.91 5.51
C ALA A 165 15.21 -6.00 4.44
N ILE A 166 14.76 -5.75 3.20
CA ILE A 166 14.88 -6.70 2.08
C ILE A 166 16.32 -6.72 1.51
N HIS A 167 17.22 -5.82 1.95
CA HIS A 167 18.58 -5.71 1.42
C HIS A 167 19.53 -6.91 1.65
N LYS A 168 19.14 -7.96 2.38
CA LYS A 168 20.00 -9.13 2.65
C LYS A 168 19.57 -10.44 2.01
N ASP A 169 18.34 -10.57 1.51
CA ASP A 169 17.86 -11.79 0.87
C ASP A 169 16.82 -11.46 -0.22
N GLU A 170 16.96 -12.04 -1.42
CA GLU A 170 16.17 -11.76 -2.62
C GLU A 170 14.66 -12.09 -2.52
N LYS A 171 14.16 -12.42 -1.33
CA LYS A 171 12.74 -12.70 -1.08
C LYS A 171 12.16 -11.73 -0.06
N PRO A 172 10.99 -11.11 -0.35
CA PRO A 172 10.27 -10.32 0.63
C PRO A 172 9.99 -11.17 1.86
N ARG A 173 10.35 -10.65 3.03
CA ARG A 173 10.20 -11.31 4.33
C ARG A 173 9.09 -10.61 5.10
N SER A 174 8.21 -11.41 5.72
CA SER A 174 7.20 -10.87 6.64
C SER A 174 7.88 -10.03 7.75
N PRO A 175 7.25 -8.92 8.20
CA PRO A 175 7.74 -8.11 9.33
C PRO A 175 8.05 -8.91 10.60
N ILE A 176 7.30 -9.99 10.86
CA ILE A 176 7.54 -10.90 12.00
C ILE A 176 8.85 -11.67 11.82
N TYR A 177 9.16 -12.06 10.59
CA TYR A 177 10.42 -12.73 10.28
C TYR A 177 11.61 -11.76 10.44
N MET A 178 11.47 -10.51 9.96
CA MET A 178 12.48 -9.47 10.16
C MET A 178 12.80 -9.27 11.65
N LEU A 179 11.77 -9.11 12.48
CA LEU A 179 11.92 -8.96 13.93
C LEU A 179 12.68 -10.13 14.56
N ARG A 180 12.39 -11.37 14.12
CA ARG A 180 13.07 -12.58 14.62
C ARG A 180 14.53 -12.63 14.24
N GLU A 181 14.90 -12.24 13.02
CA GLU A 181 16.30 -12.22 12.59
C GLU A 181 17.08 -11.09 13.28
N MET A 182 16.51 -9.89 13.38
CA MET A 182 17.12 -8.74 14.10
C MET A 182 17.31 -9.00 15.60
N LEU A 183 16.48 -9.87 16.19
CA LEU A 183 16.67 -10.36 17.56
C LEU A 183 17.79 -11.39 17.67
N LYS A 184 17.95 -12.25 16.65
CA LYS A 184 18.96 -13.31 16.64
C LYS A 184 20.36 -12.79 16.38
N ASP A 185 20.51 -11.82 15.49
CA ASP A 185 21.80 -11.22 15.14
C ASP A 185 22.25 -10.13 16.13
N GLY A 186 21.41 -9.80 17.11
CA GLY A 186 21.70 -8.82 18.17
C GLY A 186 21.53 -7.37 17.72
N THR A 187 21.02 -7.12 16.51
CA THR A 187 20.73 -5.78 16.01
C THR A 187 19.70 -5.08 16.90
N PHE A 188 18.71 -5.82 17.42
CA PHE A 188 17.70 -5.32 18.35
C PHE A 188 17.88 -5.88 19.76
N SER A 189 17.84 -5.00 20.76
CA SER A 189 17.58 -5.37 22.14
C SER A 189 16.14 -5.86 22.31
N LYS A 190 15.88 -6.63 23.39
CA LYS A 190 14.51 -7.08 23.73
C LYS A 190 13.51 -5.93 23.80
N LYS A 191 13.93 -4.78 24.35
CA LYS A 191 13.10 -3.57 24.45
C LYS A 191 12.78 -2.96 23.07
N GLN A 192 13.74 -2.96 22.15
CA GLN A 192 13.49 -2.52 20.76
C GLN A 192 12.56 -3.48 20.03
N ALA A 193 12.69 -4.78 20.27
CA ALA A 193 11.78 -5.76 19.66
C ALA A 193 10.33 -5.64 20.18
N GLU A 194 10.15 -5.38 21.48
CA GLU A 194 8.83 -5.06 22.05
C GLU A 194 8.25 -3.80 21.43
N LYS A 195 9.05 -2.74 21.28
CA LYS A 195 8.64 -1.50 20.61
C LYS A 195 8.22 -1.74 19.16
N PHE A 196 8.99 -2.53 18.41
CA PHE A 196 8.66 -2.89 17.04
C PHE A 196 7.37 -3.71 16.94
N ASP A 197 7.16 -4.69 17.83
CA ASP A 197 5.92 -5.46 17.82
C ASP A 197 4.70 -4.60 18.13
N ASN A 198 4.83 -3.63 19.04
CA ASN A 198 3.78 -2.63 19.30
C ASN A 198 3.45 -1.80 18.05
N ILE A 199 4.46 -1.33 17.31
CA ILE A 199 4.26 -0.59 16.05
C ILE A 199 3.59 -1.47 15.00
N ARG A 200 4.00 -2.74 14.88
CA ARG A 200 3.40 -3.71 13.96
C ARG A 200 1.93 -3.97 14.28
N GLN A 201 1.60 -4.16 15.56
CA GLN A 201 0.21 -4.32 16.01
C GLN A 201 -0.61 -3.07 15.72
N PHE A 202 -0.04 -1.89 16.00
CA PHE A 202 -0.68 -0.62 15.68
C PHE A 202 -0.95 -0.47 14.18
N ARG A 203 0.02 -0.80 13.33
CA ARG A 203 -0.12 -0.82 11.87
C ARG A 203 -1.28 -1.70 11.43
N ASN A 204 -1.35 -2.94 11.93
CA ASN A 204 -2.44 -3.86 11.58
C ASN A 204 -3.82 -3.31 12.01
N ASN A 205 -3.91 -2.74 13.22
CA ASN A 205 -5.14 -2.15 13.71
C ASN A 205 -5.56 -0.92 12.91
N LEU A 206 -4.59 -0.08 12.51
CA LEU A 206 -4.79 1.11 11.69
C LEU A 206 -5.30 0.75 10.29
N VAL A 207 -4.66 -0.24 9.63
CA VAL A 207 -5.00 -0.63 8.27
C VAL A 207 -6.32 -1.40 8.23
N HIS A 208 -6.53 -2.37 9.14
CA HIS A 208 -7.75 -3.19 9.14
C HIS A 208 -8.88 -2.61 10.00
N GLY A 209 -8.73 -1.37 10.47
CA GLY A 209 -9.82 -0.62 11.09
C GLY A 209 -10.30 -1.14 12.44
N MET A 210 -9.47 -1.89 13.17
CA MET A 210 -9.78 -2.36 14.52
C MET A 210 -9.61 -1.26 15.59
N SER A 211 -9.02 -0.11 15.21
CA SER A 211 -8.95 1.08 16.05
C SER A 211 -9.06 2.36 15.21
N SER A 212 -9.56 3.43 15.82
CA SER A 212 -9.64 4.76 15.23
C SER A 212 -8.74 5.71 16.04
N PRO A 213 -7.40 5.68 15.83
CA PRO A 213 -6.45 6.32 16.73
C PRO A 213 -6.56 7.84 16.71
N SER A 214 -6.36 8.47 17.86
CA SER A 214 -6.25 9.91 18.00
C SER A 214 -5.02 10.47 17.28
N GLU A 215 -5.04 11.77 16.98
CA GLU A 215 -3.89 12.45 16.37
C GLU A 215 -2.63 12.36 17.27
N SER A 216 -2.81 12.45 18.60
CA SER A 216 -1.74 12.27 19.57
C SER A 216 -1.12 10.87 19.54
N GLU A 217 -1.94 9.82 19.45
CA GLU A 217 -1.45 8.45 19.34
C GLU A 217 -0.68 8.25 18.03
N LEU A 218 -1.22 8.74 16.91
CA LEU A 218 -0.55 8.69 15.61
C LEU A 218 0.81 9.40 15.65
N LYS A 219 0.92 10.59 16.26
CA LYS A 219 2.21 11.29 16.41
C LYS A 219 3.23 10.48 17.19
N ILE A 220 2.80 9.77 18.24
CA ILE A 220 3.67 8.89 19.03
C ILE A 220 4.21 7.78 18.12
N PHE A 221 3.32 7.03 17.45
CA PHE A 221 3.74 5.91 16.60
C PHE A 221 4.57 6.33 15.38
N VAL A 222 4.26 7.47 14.76
CA VAL A 222 5.10 8.05 13.69
C VAL A 222 6.50 8.35 14.19
N LYS A 223 6.61 8.99 15.36
CA LYS A 223 7.92 9.28 15.98
C LYS A 223 8.66 7.99 16.31
N GLU A 224 7.99 7.04 16.93
CA GLU A 224 8.57 5.76 17.32
C GLU A 224 9.10 4.96 16.13
N LEU A 225 8.35 4.94 15.03
CA LEU A 225 8.75 4.30 13.79
C LEU A 225 9.95 5.02 13.15
N LYS A 226 9.96 6.36 13.10
CA LYS A 226 11.14 7.14 12.67
C LYS A 226 12.38 6.80 13.48
N ASP A 227 12.28 6.76 14.80
CA ASP A 227 13.40 6.44 15.69
C ASP A 227 14.00 5.06 15.34
N ILE A 228 13.15 4.06 15.11
CA ILE A 228 13.60 2.70 14.73
C ILE A 228 14.25 2.70 13.34
N THR A 229 13.65 3.38 12.36
CA THR A 229 14.21 3.48 11.00
C THR A 229 15.58 4.18 11.01
N ASP A 230 15.74 5.25 11.81
CA ASP A 230 17.00 5.97 11.92
C ASP A 230 18.08 5.18 12.67
N GLU A 231 17.69 4.35 13.64
CA GLU A 231 18.62 3.42 14.32
C GLU A 231 19.12 2.34 13.36
N LEU A 232 18.25 1.77 12.51
CA LEU A 232 18.65 0.77 11.52
C LEU A 232 19.66 1.34 10.51
N LYS A 233 19.45 2.57 10.02
CA LYS A 233 20.38 3.24 9.10
C LYS A 233 21.76 3.52 9.69
N LYS A 234 21.91 3.56 11.03
CA LYS A 234 23.20 3.78 11.70
C LYS A 234 24.02 2.51 11.87
N ASN A 235 23.38 1.35 11.73
CA ASN A 235 23.99 0.03 11.94
C ASN A 235 24.36 -0.68 10.61
N ASP A 236 24.00 -0.09 9.46
CA ASP A 236 24.47 -0.44 8.11
C ASP A 236 25.74 0.35 7.74
#